data_AF-X0WJH5-F1
#
_entry.id   AF-X0WJH5-F1
#
_cell.length_a   1.000
_cell.length_b   1.000
_cell.length_c   1.000
_cell.angle_alpha   90.00
_cell.angle_beta   90.00
_cell.angle_gamma   90.00
#
_symmetry.space_group_name_H-M   'P 1'
#
loop_
_entity.id
_entity.type
_entity.pdbx_description
1 polymer ?
#
loop_
_entity_poly.entity_id
_entity_poly.type
_entity_poly.pdbx_seq_one_letter_code
_entity_poly.pdbx_strand_id
1 'polypeptide(L)'
;MNLNMGSQKFENVEIPLLWGKRAILEDKKGRISIISLEGAKAVIEVLGNKPAPNIQYELIEDGFKIIVDGQELYSYDPGRRIITGFSIKLPECEIQSTGIRIGTNMFSGNIIIGSGVGIVVDERGIGMGAPLPEGLAKLVV
;
A
#
# COMPACT_ATOMS: atom_id res chain seq x y z
N MET A 1 6.83 -4.78 -13.21
CA MET A 1 6.29 -3.44 -13.55
C MET A 1 7.38 -2.38 -13.43
N ASN A 2 7.29 -1.29 -14.19
CA ASN A 2 8.17 -0.12 -14.06
C ASN A 2 7.34 1.07 -13.56
N LEU A 3 7.68 1.62 -12.40
CA LEU A 3 6.86 2.63 -11.72
C LEU A 3 7.72 3.52 -10.83
N ASN A 4 7.35 4.79 -10.74
CA ASN A 4 7.90 5.72 -9.75
C ASN A 4 6.85 5.93 -8.67
N MET A 5 7.24 5.85 -7.40
CA MET A 5 6.36 6.16 -6.29
C MET A 5 7.11 6.95 -5.22
N GLY A 6 6.57 8.12 -4.89
CA GLY A 6 7.33 9.16 -4.20
C GLY A 6 8.63 9.51 -4.93
N SER A 7 9.79 9.26 -4.28
CA SER A 7 11.12 9.39 -4.91
C SER A 7 11.80 8.05 -5.23
N GLN A 8 11.07 6.93 -5.13
CA GLN A 8 11.59 5.60 -5.42
C GLN A 8 11.36 5.24 -6.89
N LYS A 9 12.34 4.58 -7.50
CA LYS A 9 12.22 3.99 -8.83
C LYS A 9 12.17 2.47 -8.72
N PHE A 10 11.08 1.87 -9.21
CA PHE A 10 10.90 0.43 -9.27
C PHE A 10 10.99 -0.02 -10.72
N GLU A 11 11.92 -0.92 -11.03
CA GLU A 11 12.12 -1.48 -12.38
C GLU A 11 12.00 -3.00 -12.35
N ASN A 12 11.14 -3.54 -13.20
CA ASN A 12 10.81 -4.97 -13.18
C ASN A 12 10.41 -5.49 -11.79
N VAL A 13 9.65 -4.70 -11.03
CA VAL A 13 9.12 -5.06 -9.71
C VAL A 13 7.63 -5.35 -9.82
N GLU A 14 7.13 -6.42 -9.20
CA GLU A 14 5.70 -6.76 -9.28
C GLU A 14 4.84 -5.90 -8.35
N ILE A 15 5.26 -5.76 -7.08
CA ILE A 15 4.58 -4.94 -6.08
C ILE A 15 5.54 -3.87 -5.53
N PRO A 16 5.37 -2.58 -5.84
CA PRO A 16 6.26 -1.51 -5.37
C PRO A 16 6.33 -1.42 -3.84
N LEU A 17 5.17 -1.40 -3.18
CA LEU A 17 5.05 -1.39 -1.73
C LEU A 17 3.98 -2.39 -1.30
N LEU A 18 4.35 -3.30 -0.41
CA LEU A 18 3.44 -4.24 0.22
C LEU A 18 3.36 -3.89 1.71
N TRP A 19 2.18 -3.45 2.16
CA TRP A 19 1.92 -3.10 3.55
C TRP A 19 0.99 -4.14 4.17
N GLY A 20 1.57 -5.05 4.96
CA GLY A 20 0.99 -6.31 5.37
C GLY A 20 0.74 -7.17 4.14
N LYS A 21 -0.54 -7.31 3.78
CA LYS A 21 -0.99 -8.00 2.58
C LYS A 21 -1.67 -7.06 1.58
N ARG A 22 -1.42 -5.75 1.69
CA ARG A 22 -1.99 -4.72 0.82
C ARG A 22 -0.94 -4.18 -0.13
N ALA A 23 -1.13 -4.43 -1.42
CA ALA A 23 -0.31 -3.80 -2.45
C ALA A 23 -0.73 -2.35 -2.61
N ILE A 24 0.24 -1.44 -2.46
CA ILE A 24 0.05 0.00 -2.62
C ILE A 24 0.75 0.45 -3.89
N LEU A 25 -0.01 1.17 -4.72
CA LEU A 25 0.37 1.57 -6.07
C LEU A 25 0.09 3.06 -6.26
N GLU A 26 1.03 3.79 -6.86
CA GLU A 26 0.83 5.18 -7.28
C GLU A 26 0.71 5.25 -8.80
N ASP A 27 -0.35 5.86 -9.31
CA ASP A 27 -0.50 6.06 -10.75
C ASP A 27 0.29 7.29 -11.24
N LYS A 28 0.33 7.49 -12.57
CA LYS A 28 1.06 8.62 -13.18
C LYS A 28 0.54 10.01 -12.77
N LYS A 29 -0.65 10.10 -12.15
CA LYS A 29 -1.25 11.34 -11.64
C LYS A 29 -1.01 11.50 -10.13
N GLY A 30 -0.21 10.63 -9.52
CA GLY A 30 0.07 10.63 -8.09
C GLY A 30 -1.06 10.09 -7.22
N ARG A 31 -2.04 9.39 -7.82
CA ARG A 31 -3.18 8.82 -7.08
C ARG A 31 -2.83 7.44 -6.59
N ILE A 32 -3.14 7.16 -5.34
CA ILE A 32 -2.89 5.91 -4.66
C ILE A 32 -4.05 4.94 -4.88
N SER A 33 -3.72 3.69 -5.17
CA SER A 33 -4.63 2.56 -5.09
C SER A 33 -4.09 1.54 -4.10
N ILE A 34 -4.99 0.92 -3.34
CA ILE A 34 -4.66 -0.08 -2.32
C ILE A 34 -5.47 -1.32 -2.65
N ILE A 35 -4.78 -2.45 -2.81
CA ILE A 35 -5.36 -3.72 -3.18
C ILE A 35 -5.04 -4.71 -2.08
N SER A 36 -6.06 -5.23 -1.41
CA SER A 36 -5.89 -6.37 -0.52
C SER A 36 -5.61 -7.62 -1.34
N LEU A 37 -4.49 -8.27 -1.01
CA LEU A 37 -4.09 -9.56 -1.53
C LEU A 37 -4.35 -10.67 -0.50
N GLU A 38 -5.22 -10.41 0.47
CA GLU A 38 -5.67 -11.38 1.46
C GLU A 38 -6.68 -12.36 0.86
N GLY A 39 -6.65 -13.61 1.34
CA GLY A 39 -7.62 -14.63 0.95
C GLY A 39 -7.40 -15.17 -0.46
N ALA A 40 -8.49 -15.64 -1.08
CA ALA A 40 -8.43 -16.36 -2.35
C ALA A 40 -8.44 -15.44 -3.59
N LYS A 41 -8.96 -14.22 -3.47
CA LYS A 41 -9.10 -13.26 -4.57
C LYS A 41 -8.67 -11.87 -4.09
N ALA A 42 -7.90 -11.19 -4.92
CA ALA A 42 -7.51 -9.83 -4.64
C ALA A 42 -8.72 -8.89 -4.71
N VAL A 43 -8.79 -7.93 -3.78
CA VAL A 43 -9.88 -6.96 -3.66
C VAL A 43 -9.30 -5.55 -3.69
N ILE A 44 -9.79 -4.71 -4.60
CA ILE A 44 -9.42 -3.30 -4.62
C ILE A 44 -10.16 -2.63 -3.46
N GLU A 45 -9.42 -2.09 -2.50
CA GLU A 45 -9.96 -1.36 -1.34
C GLU A 45 -9.99 0.15 -1.61
N VAL A 46 -8.94 0.66 -2.28
CA VAL A 46 -8.84 2.07 -2.69
C VAL A 46 -8.51 2.12 -4.17
N LEU A 47 -9.29 2.90 -4.92
CA LEU A 47 -9.09 3.13 -6.34
C LEU A 47 -8.87 4.62 -6.61
N GLY A 48 -7.61 5.01 -6.82
CA GLY A 48 -7.23 6.37 -7.19
C GLY A 48 -7.70 7.43 -6.20
N ASN A 49 -7.26 7.31 -4.94
CA ASN A 49 -7.59 8.16 -3.80
C ASN A 49 -9.06 8.12 -3.32
N LYS A 50 -9.85 7.16 -3.79
CA LYS A 50 -11.25 6.99 -3.38
C LYS A 50 -11.50 5.58 -2.89
N PRO A 51 -12.44 5.37 -1.95
CA PRO A 51 -12.93 4.04 -1.63
C PRO A 51 -13.37 3.32 -2.91
N ALA A 52 -13.02 2.05 -3.06
CA ALA A 52 -13.48 1.24 -4.17
C ALA A 52 -15.01 1.00 -4.08
N PRO A 53 -15.68 0.67 -5.20
CA PRO A 53 -17.07 0.24 -5.13
C PRO A 53 -17.19 -1.07 -4.36
N ASN A 54 -18.29 -1.24 -3.60
CA ASN A 54 -18.65 -2.46 -2.87
C ASN A 54 -17.72 -2.83 -1.70
N ILE A 55 -16.94 -1.90 -1.18
CA ILE A 55 -16.25 -2.07 0.11
C ILE A 55 -16.97 -1.33 1.23
N GLN A 56 -16.81 -1.80 2.46
CA GLN A 56 -17.31 -1.09 3.64
C GLN A 56 -16.29 -0.03 4.06
N TYR A 57 -16.76 1.20 4.21
CA TYR A 57 -15.94 2.32 4.64
C TYR A 57 -16.75 3.34 5.45
N GLU A 58 -16.05 4.15 6.22
CA GLU A 58 -16.60 5.29 6.94
C GLU A 58 -15.81 6.56 6.56
N LEU A 59 -16.51 7.66 6.27
CA LEU A 59 -15.85 8.94 6.03
C LEU A 59 -15.41 9.57 7.35
N ILE A 60 -14.21 10.13 7.36
CA ILE A 60 -13.66 10.92 8.48
C ILE A 60 -13.19 12.27 7.95
N GLU A 61 -12.87 13.20 8.86
CA GLU A 61 -12.51 14.59 8.51
C GLU A 61 -11.47 14.67 7.38
N ASP A 62 -10.38 13.92 7.50
CA ASP A 62 -9.24 13.97 6.58
C ASP A 62 -9.23 12.83 5.54
N GLY A 63 -10.28 12.00 5.45
CA GLY A 63 -10.26 10.85 4.55
C GLY A 63 -11.33 9.81 4.83
N PHE A 64 -10.95 8.54 4.87
CA PHE A 64 -11.88 7.45 5.14
C PHE A 64 -11.20 6.25 5.82
N LYS A 65 -11.98 5.49 6.59
CA LYS A 65 -11.60 4.22 7.21
C LYS A 65 -12.12 3.05 6.37
N ILE A 66 -11.29 2.02 6.21
CA ILE A 66 -11.72 0.75 5.64
C ILE A 66 -12.17 -0.18 6.76
N ILE A 67 -13.35 -0.77 6.60
CA ILE A 67 -13.97 -1.67 7.56
C ILE A 67 -14.06 -3.06 6.94
N VAL A 68 -13.62 -4.07 7.68
CA VAL A 68 -13.73 -5.49 7.29
C VAL A 68 -14.27 -6.25 8.50
N ASP A 69 -15.31 -7.06 8.27
CA ASP A 69 -15.98 -7.86 9.32
C ASP A 69 -16.37 -7.04 10.57
N GLY A 70 -16.82 -5.80 10.36
CA GLY A 70 -17.23 -4.88 11.43
C GLY A 70 -16.07 -4.26 12.24
N GLN A 71 -14.81 -4.46 11.82
CA GLN A 71 -13.65 -3.86 12.45
C GLN A 71 -13.00 -2.80 11.56
N GLU A 72 -12.61 -1.68 12.17
CA GLU A 72 -11.78 -0.66 11.53
C GLU A 72 -10.37 -1.23 11.29
N LEU A 73 -9.99 -1.35 10.02
CA LEU A 73 -8.74 -1.99 9.64
C LEU A 73 -7.60 -0.99 9.52
N TYR A 74 -7.83 0.05 8.71
CA TYR A 74 -6.91 1.17 8.52
C TYR A 74 -7.69 2.40 8.04
N SER A 75 -7.11 3.60 8.19
CA SER A 75 -7.57 4.82 7.52
C SER A 75 -6.63 5.23 6.40
N TYR A 76 -7.18 5.89 5.41
CA TYR A 76 -6.42 6.54 4.35
C TYR A 76 -6.82 8.01 4.25
N ASP A 77 -5.83 8.89 4.43
CA ASP A 77 -5.91 10.31 4.13
C ASP A 77 -5.37 10.55 2.72
N PRO A 78 -6.22 10.84 1.72
CA PRO A 78 -5.79 11.09 0.35
C PRO A 78 -5.06 12.42 0.17
N GLY A 79 -5.31 13.42 1.01
CA GLY A 79 -4.69 14.74 0.93
C GLY A 79 -3.22 14.71 1.33
N ARG A 80 -2.90 13.96 2.39
CA ARG A 80 -1.53 13.73 2.88
C ARG A 80 -0.91 12.43 2.38
N ARG A 81 -1.70 11.56 1.77
CA ARG A 81 -1.33 10.20 1.32
C ARG A 81 -0.76 9.35 2.46
N ILE A 82 -1.46 9.40 3.60
CA ILE A 82 -1.12 8.68 4.82
C ILE A 82 -2.07 7.48 4.98
N ILE A 83 -1.49 6.32 5.25
CA ILE A 83 -2.17 5.07 5.58
C ILE A 83 -1.85 4.76 7.04
N THR A 84 -2.86 4.72 7.89
CA THR A 84 -2.71 4.47 9.33
C THR A 84 -3.41 3.18 9.71
N GLY A 85 -2.67 2.23 10.27
CA GLY A 85 -3.24 0.96 10.73
C GLY A 85 -4.00 1.09 12.04
N PHE A 86 -5.17 0.45 12.13
CA PHE A 86 -5.91 0.24 13.38
C PHE A 86 -5.75 -1.21 13.82
N SER A 87 -6.66 -2.11 13.43
CA SER A 87 -6.59 -3.52 13.83
C SER A 87 -5.43 -4.28 13.18
N ILE A 88 -4.92 -3.82 12.04
CA ILE A 88 -3.76 -4.43 11.34
C ILE A 88 -2.42 -4.21 12.07
N LYS A 89 -2.35 -3.27 13.03
CA LYS A 89 -1.18 -3.00 13.89
C LYS A 89 0.15 -2.80 13.15
N LEU A 90 0.11 -2.29 11.92
CA LEU A 90 1.30 -1.93 11.15
C LEU A 90 1.66 -0.46 11.34
N PRO A 91 2.95 -0.09 11.19
CA PRO A 91 3.36 1.30 11.26
C PRO A 91 2.68 2.13 10.17
N GLU A 92 2.43 3.40 10.47
CA GLU A 92 1.92 4.38 9.51
C GLU A 92 2.79 4.40 8.25
N CYS A 93 2.17 4.47 7.07
CA CYS A 93 2.85 4.63 5.81
C CYS A 93 2.41 5.94 5.14
N GLU A 94 3.35 6.82 4.85
CA GLU A 94 3.11 8.07 4.13
C GLU A 94 3.91 8.09 2.83
N ILE A 95 3.24 8.40 1.73
CA ILE A 95 3.89 8.55 0.43
C ILE A 95 4.06 10.05 0.18
N GLN A 96 5.30 10.53 0.16
CA GLN A 96 5.67 11.93 -0.10
C GLN A 96 6.36 12.04 -1.47
N SER A 97 6.38 13.23 -2.08
CA SER A 97 7.16 13.43 -3.32
C SER A 97 8.65 13.20 -3.13
N THR A 98 9.14 13.38 -1.90
CA THR A 98 10.54 13.21 -1.49
C THR A 98 10.90 11.78 -1.08
N GLY A 99 9.92 10.89 -0.87
CA GLY A 99 10.17 9.53 -0.40
C GLY A 99 8.95 8.84 0.16
N ILE A 100 9.16 7.65 0.72
CA ILE A 100 8.13 6.88 1.42
C ILE A 100 8.55 6.82 2.88
N ARG A 101 7.69 7.30 3.79
CA ARG A 101 7.91 7.21 5.24
C ARG A 101 7.12 6.03 5.79
N ILE A 102 7.78 5.15 6.54
CA ILE A 102 7.13 4.03 7.24
C ILE A 102 7.50 4.12 8.73
N GLY A 103 6.51 4.45 9.56
CA GLY A 103 6.72 4.84 10.95
C GLY A 103 7.69 6.02 11.03
N THR A 104 8.86 5.79 11.62
CA THR A 104 9.93 6.80 11.75
C THR A 104 11.00 6.71 10.66
N ASN A 105 10.91 5.75 9.73
CA ASN A 105 11.92 5.51 8.70
C ASN A 105 11.55 6.22 7.40
N MET A 106 12.52 6.87 6.76
CA MET A 106 12.35 7.54 5.46
C MET A 106 13.16 6.81 4.39
N PHE A 107 12.49 6.41 3.30
CA PHE A 107 13.10 5.80 2.13
C PHE A 107 13.07 6.81 0.98
N SER A 108 14.23 7.30 0.55
CA SER A 108 14.36 8.34 -0.47
C SER A 108 15.43 8.00 -1.51
N GLY A 109 15.13 8.25 -2.79
CA GLY A 109 16.10 8.14 -3.88
C GLY A 109 16.63 6.75 -4.22
N ASN A 110 15.95 5.66 -3.82
CA ASN A 110 16.41 4.31 -4.14
C ASN A 110 15.94 3.86 -5.53
N ILE A 111 16.72 2.97 -6.14
CA ILE A 111 16.35 2.21 -7.33
C ILE A 111 16.30 0.73 -6.94
N ILE A 112 15.16 0.08 -7.16
CA ILE A 112 14.93 -1.32 -6.86
C ILE A 112 14.63 -2.04 -8.17
N ILE A 113 15.42 -3.08 -8.48
CA ILE A 113 15.38 -3.75 -9.79
C ILE A 113 15.18 -5.26 -9.61
N GLY A 114 14.20 -5.82 -10.31
CA GLY A 114 14.04 -7.27 -10.48
C GLY A 114 13.58 -8.05 -9.26
N SER A 115 12.95 -7.41 -8.27
CA SER A 115 12.39 -8.07 -7.09
C SER A 115 10.89 -8.33 -7.23
N GLY A 116 10.36 -9.31 -6.49
CA GLY A 116 8.91 -9.52 -6.42
C GLY A 116 8.21 -8.36 -5.73
N VAL A 117 8.74 -7.95 -4.58
CA VAL A 117 8.28 -6.79 -3.81
C VAL A 117 9.40 -5.76 -3.67
N GLY A 118 9.07 -4.50 -3.85
CA GLY A 118 9.99 -3.38 -3.75
C GLY A 118 10.31 -3.06 -2.29
N ILE A 119 9.32 -2.59 -1.54
CA ILE A 119 9.36 -2.39 -0.09
C ILE A 119 8.27 -3.26 0.54
N VAL A 120 8.61 -4.03 1.57
CA VAL A 120 7.66 -4.83 2.35
C VAL A 120 7.61 -4.31 3.77
N VAL A 121 6.41 -4.20 4.32
CA VAL A 121 6.16 -3.81 5.71
C VAL A 121 5.25 -4.87 6.30
N ASP A 122 5.73 -5.62 7.28
CA ASP A 122 4.94 -6.65 7.96
C ASP A 122 5.23 -6.63 9.47
N GLU A 123 4.67 -7.60 10.20
CA GLU A 123 4.87 -7.74 11.65
C GLU A 123 6.33 -8.01 12.06
N ARG A 124 7.20 -8.42 11.11
CA ARG A 124 8.62 -8.67 11.35
C ARG A 124 9.45 -7.41 11.12
N GLY A 125 8.94 -6.43 10.38
CA GLY A 125 9.55 -5.13 10.19
C GLY A 125 9.43 -4.62 8.76
N ILE A 126 10.46 -3.88 8.33
CA ILE A 126 10.52 -3.27 6.99
C ILE A 126 11.67 -3.92 6.22
N GLY A 127 11.39 -4.39 5.01
CA GLY A 127 12.35 -4.97 4.09
C GLY A 127 12.32 -4.31 2.72
N MET A 128 13.40 -4.49 1.95
CA MET A 128 13.51 -4.02 0.57
C MET A 128 14.01 -5.14 -0.34
N GLY A 129 13.48 -5.21 -1.57
CA GLY A 129 13.91 -6.20 -2.56
C GLY A 129 13.53 -7.65 -2.20
N ALA A 130 12.34 -7.85 -1.66
CA ALA A 130 11.89 -9.17 -1.21
C ALA A 130 11.31 -10.02 -2.36
N PRO A 131 11.31 -11.36 -2.25
CA PRO A 131 10.48 -12.21 -3.11
C PRO A 131 9.00 -11.91 -2.87
N LEU A 132 8.14 -12.31 -3.81
CA LEU A 132 6.70 -12.30 -3.56
C LEU A 132 6.36 -13.25 -2.40
N PRO A 133 5.67 -12.78 -1.36
CA PRO A 133 5.18 -13.67 -0.31
C PRO A 133 4.28 -14.77 -0.87
N GLU A 134 4.38 -15.96 -0.29
CA GLU A 134 3.49 -17.06 -0.61
C GLU A 134 2.05 -16.75 -0.18
N GLY A 135 1.08 -17.30 -0.91
CA GLY A 135 -0.33 -17.20 -0.54
C GLY A 135 -0.96 -15.82 -0.78
N LEU A 136 -0.28 -14.90 -1.47
CA LEU A 136 -0.92 -13.69 -1.98
C LEU A 136 -1.98 -14.06 -3.02
N ALA A 137 -3.17 -13.49 -2.88
CA ALA A 137 -4.22 -13.65 -3.85
C ALA A 137 -3.74 -13.13 -5.21
N LYS A 138 -3.92 -13.93 -6.27
CA LYS A 138 -3.67 -13.45 -7.63
C LYS A 138 -4.72 -12.41 -7.99
N LEU A 139 -4.29 -11.31 -8.60
CA LEU A 139 -5.19 -10.39 -9.27
C LEU A 139 -5.71 -11.10 -10.52
N VAL A 140 -6.94 -11.63 -10.46
CA VAL A 140 -7.60 -12.23 -11.63
C VAL A 140 -8.35 -11.10 -12.32
N VAL A 141 -7.84 -10.64 -13.46
CA VAL A 141 -8.49 -9.68 -14.36
C VAL A 141 -9.18 -10.43 -15.47
#